data_AF-A0A645CGM9-F1
#
_entry.id   AF-A0A645CGM9-F1
#
_cell.length_a   1.000
_cell.length_b   1.000
_cell.length_c   1.000
_cell.angle_alpha   90.00
_cell.angle_beta   90.00
_cell.angle_gamma   90.00
#
_symmetry.space_group_name_H-M   'P 1'
#
loop_
_entity.id
_entity.type
_entity.pdbx_description
1 polymer ?
#
loop_
_entity_poly.entity_id
_entity_poly.type
_entity_poly.pdbx_seq_one_letter_code
_entity_poly.pdbx_strand_id
1 'polypeptide(L)'
;MNKTHKFDWQTEAKTYFSCTPKPKKWFEIIGWITALSTLKVFFEKTNSFYVLVLYIISYAVLFNSIQKFFYTREFQKFLPNKFNDQLKSILSYLLSLTISLIVYFYVSKVSQEITNILKI
;
A
#
# COMPACT_ATOMS: atom_id res chain seq x y z
N MET A 1 -23.01 -15.53 23.88
CA MET A 1 -21.89 -14.57 23.67
C MET A 1 -21.67 -14.42 22.17
N ASN A 2 -22.12 -13.30 21.60
CA ASN A 2 -22.01 -12.99 20.17
C ASN A 2 -20.55 -12.80 19.76
N LYS A 3 -20.00 -13.77 19.02
CA LYS A 3 -18.75 -13.61 18.27
C LYS A 3 -19.05 -12.69 17.09
N THR A 4 -18.75 -11.41 17.24
CA THR A 4 -18.78 -10.46 16.13
C THR A 4 -17.84 -10.95 15.04
N HIS A 5 -18.39 -11.23 13.86
CA HIS A 5 -17.64 -11.42 12.62
C HIS A 5 -16.72 -10.22 12.44
N LYS A 6 -15.42 -10.37 12.75
CA LYS A 6 -14.41 -9.46 12.21
C LYS A 6 -14.49 -9.61 10.70
N PHE A 7 -14.89 -8.54 10.03
CA PHE A 7 -14.96 -8.50 8.57
C PHE A 7 -13.66 -9.04 7.96
N ASP A 8 -13.79 -9.96 6.98
CA ASP A 8 -12.66 -10.69 6.38
C ASP A 8 -11.52 -9.77 5.92
N TRP A 9 -11.83 -8.57 5.42
CA TRP A 9 -10.84 -7.60 4.96
C TRP A 9 -9.91 -7.06 6.06
N GLN A 10 -10.36 -7.01 7.33
CA GLN A 10 -9.51 -6.63 8.46
C GLN A 10 -8.52 -7.73 8.81
N THR A 11 -8.95 -8.99 8.68
CA THR A 11 -8.10 -10.15 8.83
C THR A 11 -7.08 -10.21 7.69
N GLU A 12 -7.51 -9.90 6.45
CA GLU A 12 -6.65 -9.85 5.28
C GLU A 12 -5.54 -8.80 5.41
N ALA A 13 -5.87 -7.52 5.66
CA ALA A 13 -4.89 -6.43 5.76
C ALA A 13 -3.81 -6.72 6.81
N LYS A 14 -4.23 -7.36 7.91
CA LYS A 14 -3.37 -7.79 9.00
C LYS A 14 -2.42 -8.93 8.59
N THR A 15 -2.87 -9.89 7.79
CA THR A 15 -1.99 -10.92 7.18
C THR A 15 -1.10 -10.38 6.05
N TYR A 16 -1.51 -9.33 5.33
CA TYR A 16 -0.73 -8.72 4.27
C TYR A 16 0.56 -8.07 4.78
N PHE A 17 0.49 -7.44 5.95
CA PHE A 17 1.55 -6.61 6.50
C PHE A 17 2.05 -7.09 7.88
N SER A 18 1.70 -8.31 8.31
CA SER A 18 2.21 -8.92 9.55
C SER A 18 3.74 -9.00 9.54
N CYS A 19 4.41 -8.95 10.70
CA CYS A 19 5.87 -9.13 10.80
C CYS A 19 6.40 -10.50 10.32
N THR A 20 5.52 -11.46 10.02
CA THR A 20 5.82 -12.74 9.36
C THR A 20 4.94 -12.94 8.12
N PRO A 21 5.11 -12.13 7.05
CA PRO A 21 4.26 -12.26 5.87
C PRO A 21 4.49 -13.62 5.23
N LYS A 22 3.42 -14.36 4.97
CA LYS A 22 3.52 -15.61 4.18
C LYS A 22 4.11 -15.26 2.80
N PRO A 23 5.01 -16.07 2.22
CA PRO A 23 5.68 -15.76 0.94
C PRO A 23 4.71 -15.32 -0.17
N LYS A 24 3.54 -15.94 -0.26
CA LYS A 24 2.47 -15.58 -1.21
C LYS A 24 2.05 -14.10 -1.12
N LYS A 25 1.99 -13.53 0.09
CA LYS A 25 1.58 -12.13 0.33
C LYS A 25 2.68 -11.12 -0.03
N TRP A 26 3.96 -11.50 0.14
CA TRP A 26 5.08 -10.71 -0.38
C TRP A 26 5.03 -10.60 -1.91
N PHE A 27 4.79 -11.72 -2.60
CA PHE A 27 4.64 -11.71 -4.06
C PHE A 27 3.44 -10.88 -4.53
N GLU A 28 2.35 -10.83 -3.77
CA GLU A 28 1.22 -9.95 -4.09
C GLU A 28 1.59 -8.46 -4.00
N ILE A 29 2.40 -8.03 -3.02
CA ILE A 29 2.90 -6.64 -2.93
C ILE A 29 3.81 -6.33 -4.13
N ILE A 30 4.73 -7.24 -4.46
CA ILE A 30 5.60 -7.10 -5.63
C ILE A 30 4.73 -6.97 -6.90
N GLY A 31 3.71 -7.82 -7.06
CA GLY A 31 2.77 -7.76 -8.17
C GLY A 31 2.03 -6.43 -8.27
N TRP A 32 1.60 -5.86 -7.14
CA TRP A 32 0.99 -4.53 -7.09
C TRP A 32 1.95 -3.42 -7.55
N ILE A 33 3.20 -3.48 -7.10
CA ILE A 33 4.24 -2.53 -7.52
C ILE A 33 4.48 -2.66 -9.02
N THR A 34 4.62 -3.89 -9.55
CA THR A 34 4.80 -4.13 -10.99
C THR A 34 3.62 -3.59 -11.79
N ALA A 35 2.38 -3.87 -11.37
CA ALA A 35 1.18 -3.37 -12.05
C ALA A 35 1.13 -1.84 -12.07
N LEU A 36 1.42 -1.19 -10.95
CA LEU A 36 1.49 0.28 -10.87
C LEU A 36 2.59 0.86 -11.76
N SER A 37 3.77 0.23 -11.80
CA SER A 37 4.86 0.65 -12.68
C SER A 37 4.49 0.49 -14.15
N THR A 38 3.87 -0.62 -14.53
CA THR A 38 3.38 -0.82 -15.90
C THR A 38 2.34 0.24 -16.28
N LEU A 39 1.34 0.50 -15.43
CA LEU A 39 0.35 1.56 -15.66
C LEU A 39 1.00 2.94 -15.83
N LYS A 40 2.01 3.25 -15.01
CA LYS A 40 2.76 4.49 -15.12
C LYS A 40 3.48 4.61 -16.46
N VAL A 41 4.20 3.58 -16.88
CA VAL A 41 4.86 3.54 -18.20
C VAL A 41 3.85 3.70 -19.33
N PHE A 42 2.72 2.98 -19.28
CA PHE A 42 1.65 3.12 -20.28
C PHE A 42 1.08 4.53 -20.33
N PHE A 43 0.87 5.17 -19.18
CA PHE A 43 0.42 6.56 -19.14
C PHE A 43 1.46 7.50 -19.74
N GLU A 44 2.74 7.38 -19.36
CA GLU A 44 3.83 8.21 -19.89
C GLU A 44 3.98 8.11 -21.42
N LYS A 45 3.66 6.95 -22.02
CA LYS A 45 3.71 6.75 -23.47
C LYS A 45 2.46 7.18 -24.21
N THR A 46 1.28 6.88 -23.65
CA THR A 46 0.01 7.12 -24.34
C THR A 46 -0.59 8.49 -24.04
N ASN A 47 -0.17 9.12 -22.94
CA ASN A 47 -0.78 10.30 -22.35
C ASN A 47 -2.31 10.17 -22.19
N SER A 48 -2.81 8.93 -22.01
CA SER A 48 -4.23 8.63 -21.94
C SER A 48 -4.79 8.95 -20.57
N PHE A 49 -5.82 9.81 -20.53
CA PHE A 49 -6.53 10.17 -19.29
C PHE A 49 -7.09 8.93 -18.57
N TYR A 50 -7.61 7.94 -19.29
CA TYR A 50 -8.14 6.72 -18.70
C TYR A 50 -7.07 5.91 -17.95
N VAL A 51 -5.85 5.85 -18.50
CA VAL A 51 -4.72 5.15 -17.85
C VAL A 51 -4.26 5.92 -16.61
N LEU A 52 -4.24 7.25 -16.67
CA LEU A 52 -3.94 8.10 -15.51
C LEU A 52 -4.95 7.86 -14.37
N VAL A 53 -6.25 7.86 -14.68
CA VAL A 53 -7.30 7.61 -13.69
C VAL A 53 -7.15 6.21 -13.09
N LEU A 54 -6.89 5.19 -13.92
CA LEU A 54 -6.68 3.83 -13.45
C LEU A 54 -5.44 3.72 -12.53
N TYR A 55 -4.35 4.40 -12.88
CA TYR A 55 -3.16 4.49 -12.03
C TYR A 55 -3.46 5.14 -10.68
N ILE A 56 -4.17 6.28 -10.67
CA ILE A 56 -4.54 7.01 -9.44
C ILE A 56 -5.44 6.15 -8.55
N ILE A 57 -6.47 5.51 -9.11
CA ILE A 57 -7.38 4.62 -8.35
C ILE A 57 -6.60 3.45 -7.76
N SER A 58 -5.74 2.80 -8.54
CA SER A 58 -4.92 1.67 -8.09
C SER A 58 -4.00 2.08 -6.93
N TYR A 59 -3.37 3.25 -7.05
CA TYR A 59 -2.52 3.80 -6.01
C TYR A 59 -3.33 4.19 -4.75
N ALA A 60 -4.54 4.73 -4.90
CA ALA A 60 -5.43 5.04 -3.79
C ALA A 60 -5.90 3.79 -3.02
N VAL A 61 -6.18 2.69 -3.73
CA VAL A 61 -6.51 1.39 -3.11
C VAL A 61 -5.32 0.87 -2.29
N LEU A 62 -4.10 1.00 -2.82
CA LEU A 62 -2.89 0.64 -2.10
C LEU A 62 -2.69 1.51 -0.85
N PHE A 63 -2.82 2.83 -0.97
CA PHE A 63 -2.75 3.77 0.14
C PHE A 63 -3.75 3.42 1.26
N ASN A 64 -5.01 3.14 0.89
CA ASN A 64 -6.05 2.74 1.83
C ASN A 64 -5.71 1.41 2.53
N SER A 65 -5.09 0.47 1.81
CA SER A 65 -4.66 -0.81 2.38
C SER A 65 -3.51 -0.62 3.39
N ILE A 66 -2.55 0.24 3.08
CA ILE A 66 -1.45 0.63 3.98
C ILE A 66 -2.03 1.33 5.23
N GLN A 67 -2.93 2.30 5.05
CA GLN A 67 -3.62 2.94 6.17
C GLN A 67 -4.32 1.92 7.06
N LYS A 68 -5.17 1.07 6.49
CA LYS A 68 -5.89 0.05 7.27
C LYS A 68 -4.95 -0.82 8.10
N PHE A 69 -3.76 -1.14 7.59
CA PHE A 69 -2.74 -1.86 8.34
C PHE A 69 -2.28 -1.10 9.58
N PHE A 70 -1.82 0.15 9.41
CA PHE A 70 -1.32 0.96 10.53
C PHE A 70 -2.39 1.29 11.57
N TYR A 71 -3.64 1.36 11.14
CA TYR A 71 -4.80 1.55 12.02
C TYR A 71 -5.31 0.26 12.67
N THR A 72 -4.70 -0.90 12.39
CA THR A 72 -5.07 -2.12 13.10
C THR A 72 -4.69 -2.03 14.58
N ARG A 73 -5.55 -2.60 15.44
CA ARG A 73 -5.28 -2.70 16.89
C ARG A 73 -3.98 -3.43 17.21
N GLU A 74 -3.47 -4.27 16.31
CA GLU A 74 -2.21 -4.98 16.53
C GLU A 74 -1.00 -4.12 16.24
N PHE A 75 -1.02 -3.34 15.17
CA PHE A 75 0.03 -2.36 14.94
C PHE A 75 0.07 -1.33 16.09
N GLN A 76 -1.10 -0.84 16.50
CA GLN A 76 -1.20 0.16 17.57
C GLN A 76 -0.72 -0.33 18.95
N LYS A 77 -0.60 -1.66 19.18
CA LYS A 77 0.03 -2.20 20.40
C LYS A 77 1.54 -1.99 20.44
N PHE A 78 2.19 -1.82 19.28
CA PHE A 78 3.61 -1.51 19.21
C PHE A 78 3.88 -0.02 19.45
N LEU A 79 2.85 0.83 19.40
CA LEU A 79 2.97 2.23 19.76
C LEU A 79 3.00 2.38 21.30
N PRO A 80 3.77 3.34 21.85
CA PRO A 80 3.86 3.57 23.29
C PRO A 80 2.50 3.69 23.97
N ASN A 81 2.30 2.95 25.06
CA ASN A 81 1.04 2.95 25.82
C ASN A 81 0.71 4.31 26.46
N LYS A 82 1.70 5.18 26.64
CA LYS A 82 1.53 6.55 27.16
C LYS A 82 0.84 7.48 26.16
N PHE A 83 0.77 7.11 24.88
CA PHE A 83 0.11 7.93 23.87
C PHE A 83 -1.40 7.77 23.94
N ASN A 84 -2.11 8.90 23.90
CA ASN A 84 -3.57 8.91 23.77
C ASN A 84 -4.01 8.43 22.37
N ASP A 85 -5.29 8.10 22.23
CA ASP A 85 -5.81 7.52 20.98
C ASP A 85 -5.70 8.47 19.78
N GLN A 86 -5.82 9.79 20.02
CA GLN A 86 -5.63 10.81 18.99
C GLN A 86 -4.21 10.81 18.44
N LEU A 87 -3.19 10.80 19.30
CA LEU A 87 -1.80 10.83 18.89
C LEU A 87 -1.40 9.52 18.21
N LYS A 88 -1.92 8.37 18.67
CA LYS A 88 -1.75 7.08 17.97
C LYS A 88 -2.36 7.10 16.57
N SER A 89 -3.55 7.70 16.40
CA SER A 89 -4.18 7.88 15.09
C SER A 89 -3.33 8.75 14.16
N ILE A 90 -2.84 9.89 14.64
CA ILE A 90 -1.97 10.79 13.86
C ILE A 90 -0.68 10.08 13.43
N LEU A 91 -0.01 9.38 14.35
CA LEU A 91 1.21 8.63 14.03
C LEU A 91 0.94 7.52 13.00
N SER A 92 -0.19 6.81 13.12
CA SER A 92 -0.59 5.79 12.16
C SER A 92 -0.82 6.38 10.76
N TYR A 93 -1.47 7.54 10.67
CA TYR A 93 -1.62 8.28 9.42
C TYR A 93 -0.26 8.68 8.83
N LEU A 94 0.61 9.28 9.63
CA LEU A 94 1.93 9.73 9.18
C LEU A 94 2.77 8.56 8.66
N LEU A 95 2.81 7.44 9.38
CA LEU A 95 3.48 6.22 8.93
C LEU A 95 2.92 5.70 7.61
N SER A 96 1.59 5.72 7.46
CA SER A 96 0.93 5.31 6.22
C SER A 96 1.33 6.20 5.05
N LEU A 97 1.39 7.50 5.27
CA LEU A 97 1.80 8.49 4.29
C LEU A 97 3.27 8.31 3.91
N THR A 98 4.15 8.10 4.89
CA THR A 98 5.58 7.83 4.65
C THR A 98 5.79 6.57 3.83
N ILE A 99 5.16 5.45 4.20
CA ILE A 99 5.30 4.21 3.42
C ILE A 99 4.75 4.38 2.01
N SER A 100 3.60 5.04 1.86
CA SER A 100 3.01 5.25 0.53
C SER A 100 3.93 6.11 -0.35
N LEU A 101 4.54 7.16 0.21
CA LEU A 101 5.54 7.97 -0.47
C LEU A 101 6.75 7.14 -0.93
N ILE A 102 7.26 6.24 -0.06
CA ILE A 102 8.35 5.31 -0.41
C ILE A 102 7.93 4.43 -1.58
N VAL A 103 6.72 3.87 -1.56
CA VAL A 103 6.20 3.04 -2.65
C VAL A 103 6.08 3.84 -3.96
N TYR A 104 5.62 5.08 -3.91
CA TYR A 104 5.56 5.94 -5.09
C TYR A 104 6.94 6.16 -5.74
N PHE A 105 7.97 6.43 -4.94
CA PHE A 105 9.34 6.55 -5.44
C PHE A 105 9.84 5.23 -6.02
N TYR A 106 9.53 4.11 -5.37
CA TYR A 106 9.93 2.80 -5.85
C TYR A 106 9.26 2.45 -7.19
N VAL A 107 7.94 2.65 -7.30
CA VAL A 107 7.18 2.51 -8.56
C VAL A 107 7.77 3.38 -9.66
N SER A 108 8.14 4.63 -9.33
CA SER A 108 8.75 5.55 -10.27
C SER A 108 10.11 5.05 -10.77
N LYS A 109 10.97 4.58 -9.87
CA LYS A 109 12.27 4.00 -10.23
C LYS A 109 12.12 2.75 -11.09
N VAL A 110 11.24 1.83 -10.70
CA VAL A 110 10.97 0.60 -11.47
C VAL A 110 10.43 0.94 -12.87
N SER A 111 9.56 1.94 -12.99
CA SER A 111 9.04 2.40 -14.28
C SER A 111 10.17 2.91 -15.19
N GLN A 112 11.10 3.71 -14.65
CA GLN A 112 12.27 4.18 -15.38
C GLN A 112 13.14 3.02 -15.87
N GLU A 113 13.41 2.04 -15.01
CA GLU A 113 14.18 0.86 -15.40
C GLU A 113 13.47 0.05 -16.51
N ILE A 114 12.15 -0.13 -16.43
CA ILE A 114 11.36 -0.80 -17.48
C ILE A 114 11.48 -0.05 -18.81
N THR A 115 11.30 1.27 -18.79
CA THR A 115 11.44 2.14 -19.96
C THR A 115 12.84 2.02 -20.57
N ASN A 116 13.89 2.04 -19.73
CA ASN A 116 15.28 1.89 -20.16
C ASN A 116 15.57 0.53 -20.80
N ILE A 117 15.11 -0.56 -20.16
CA ILE A 117 15.31 -1.94 -20.64
C ILE A 117 14.61 -2.14 -21.98
N LEU A 118 13.39 -1.64 -22.11
CA LEU A 118 12.60 -1.79 -23.33
C LEU A 118 13.04 -0.82 -24.43
N LYS A 119 13.90 0.18 -24.12
CA LYS A 119 14.33 1.26 -25.01
C LYS A 119 13.17 2.03 -25.64
N ILE A 120 12.04 2.09 -24.94
CA ILE A 120 10.82 2.79 -25.40
C ILE A 120 10.86 4.16 -24.77
#